data_AF-A0A920SP35-F1
#
_entry.id   AF-A0A920SP35-F1
#
_cell.length_a   1.000
_cell.length_b   1.000
_cell.length_c   1.000
_cell.angle_alpha   90.00
_cell.angle_beta   90.00
_cell.angle_gamma   90.00
#
_symmetry.space_group_name_H-M   'P 1'
#
loop_
_entity.id
_entity.type
_entity.pdbx_description
1 polymer ?
#
loop_
_entity_poly.entity_id
_entity_poly.type
_entity_poly.pdbx_seq_one_letter_code
_entity_poly.pdbx_strand_id
1 'polypeptide(L)'
;MRWDDIIPVIEQQPHLLGIGLSEGTAIIVTGDTFEVMGKWMVAVHDNTRTYQPWQKPYFVLAPGDAYDMKARRIVKLGDGTTPRR
;
A
#
# COMPACT_ATOMS: atom_id res chain seq x y z
N MET A 1 6.81 13.29 -1.12
CA MET A 1 7.22 12.12 -0.29
C MET A 1 7.87 11.12 -1.24
N ARG A 2 8.78 10.25 -0.80
CA ARG A 2 9.51 9.32 -1.69
C ARG A 2 8.63 8.28 -2.40
N TRP A 3 7.37 8.16 -2.02
CA TRP A 3 6.39 7.32 -2.72
C TRP A 3 6.16 7.75 -4.17
N ASP A 4 6.36 9.03 -4.50
CA ASP A 4 6.18 9.50 -5.88
C ASP A 4 7.28 8.94 -6.83
N ASP A 5 8.44 8.56 -6.29
CA ASP A 5 9.62 8.18 -7.07
C ASP A 5 9.43 6.84 -7.81
N ILE A 6 8.51 5.97 -7.35
CA ILE A 6 8.22 4.68 -7.99
C ILE A 6 7.22 4.82 -9.15
N ILE A 7 6.52 5.95 -9.28
CA ILE A 7 5.48 6.16 -10.30
C ILE A 7 5.98 5.86 -11.72
N PRO A 8 7.15 6.38 -12.17
CA PRO A 8 7.64 6.10 -13.52
C PRO A 8 7.92 4.61 -13.77
N VAL A 9 8.28 3.84 -12.74
CA VAL A 9 8.51 2.39 -12.85
C VAL A 9 7.19 1.65 -13.05
N ILE A 10 6.15 2.03 -12.31
CA ILE A 10 4.81 1.43 -12.43
C ILE A 10 4.15 1.80 -13.75
N GLU A 11 4.39 3.01 -14.27
CA GLU A 11 3.95 3.41 -15.61
C GLU A 11 4.60 2.57 -16.71
N GLN A 12 5.90 2.26 -16.59
CA GLN A 12 6.63 1.42 -17.54
C GLN A 12 6.30 -0.08 -17.39
N GLN A 13 5.95 -0.52 -16.19
CA GLN A 13 5.67 -1.92 -15.85
C GLN A 13 4.33 -2.05 -15.10
N PRO A 14 3.19 -1.83 -15.78
CA PRO A 14 1.87 -1.70 -15.15
C PRO A 14 1.35 -2.99 -14.50
N HIS A 15 1.98 -4.14 -14.79
CA HIS A 15 1.66 -5.41 -14.16
C HIS A 15 2.21 -5.54 -12.73
N LEU A 16 3.19 -4.71 -12.35
CA LEU A 16 3.76 -4.71 -11.00
C LEU A 16 2.79 -4.07 -9.98
N LEU A 17 2.96 -4.44 -8.73
CA LEU A 17 2.36 -3.76 -7.58
C LEU A 17 3.48 -3.01 -6.87
N GLY A 18 3.42 -1.68 -6.82
CA GLY A 18 4.43 -0.88 -6.13
C GLY A 18 4.08 -0.70 -4.65
N ILE A 19 5.04 -0.93 -3.75
CA ILE A 19 4.84 -0.79 -2.31
C ILE A 19 5.84 0.22 -1.75
N GLY A 20 5.33 1.33 -1.23
CA GLY A 20 6.12 2.38 -0.59
C GLY A 20 6.04 2.28 0.94
N LEU A 21 7.12 1.84 1.59
CA LEU A 21 7.19 1.76 3.06
C LEU A 21 7.73 3.06 3.66
N SER A 22 7.04 3.59 4.66
CA SER A 22 7.56 4.70 5.48
C SER A 22 8.64 4.22 6.45
N GLU A 23 9.41 5.17 7.00
CA GLU A 23 10.35 4.87 8.08
C GLU A 23 9.62 4.34 9.32
N GLY A 24 10.14 3.25 9.90
CA GLY A 24 9.52 2.61 11.07
C GLY A 24 8.19 1.90 10.75
N THR A 25 7.90 1.64 9.48
CA THR A 25 6.74 0.89 8.99
C THR A 25 7.20 -0.39 8.31
N ALA A 26 6.43 -1.45 8.48
CA ALA A 26 6.65 -2.75 7.86
C ALA A 26 5.33 -3.33 7.35
N ILE A 27 5.43 -4.36 6.51
CA ILE A 27 4.31 -5.24 6.17
C ILE A 27 4.68 -6.67 6.53
N ILE A 28 3.72 -7.42 7.09
CA ILE A 28 3.85 -8.88 7.21
C ILE A 28 3.14 -9.49 6.02
N VAL A 29 3.86 -10.26 5.21
CA VAL A 29 3.29 -10.98 4.07
C VAL A 29 2.98 -12.42 4.47
N THR A 30 1.74 -12.86 4.25
CA THR A 30 1.30 -14.25 4.40
C THR A 30 0.51 -14.66 3.16
N GLY A 31 1.09 -15.55 2.34
CA GLY A 31 0.53 -15.91 1.04
C GLY A 31 0.35 -14.70 0.13
N ASP A 32 -0.85 -14.52 -0.41
CA ASP A 32 -1.21 -13.40 -1.29
C ASP A 32 -1.58 -12.12 -0.51
N THR A 33 -1.58 -12.15 0.83
CA THR A 33 -2.02 -11.03 1.66
C THR A 33 -0.86 -10.41 2.44
N PHE A 34 -0.97 -9.11 2.73
CA PHE A 34 -0.14 -8.47 3.74
C PHE A 34 -0.95 -7.65 4.73
N GLU A 35 -0.44 -7.51 5.95
CA GLU A 35 -0.94 -6.60 6.98
C GLU A 35 0.11 -5.53 7.29
N VAL A 36 -0.31 -4.27 7.40
CA VAL A 36 0.56 -3.15 7.73
C VAL A 36 0.84 -3.09 9.23
N MET A 37 2.10 -2.89 9.61
CA MET A 37 2.52 -2.67 10.98
C MET A 37 3.48 -1.49 11.10
N GLY A 38 3.65 -1.00 12.33
CA GLY A 38 4.63 0.03 12.66
C GLY A 38 4.02 1.41 12.83
N LYS A 39 4.84 2.45 12.60
CA LYS A 39 4.54 3.81 13.05
C LYS A 39 3.74 4.64 12.06
N TRP A 40 3.78 4.29 10.78
CA TRP A 40 3.17 5.09 9.73
C TRP A 40 2.61 4.27 8.56
N MET A 41 2.14 4.97 7.51
CA MET A 41 1.40 4.37 6.41
C MET A 41 2.29 3.70 5.36
N VAL A 42 1.66 2.83 4.56
CA VAL A 42 2.23 2.22 3.35
C VAL A 42 1.49 2.74 2.13
N ALA A 43 2.20 3.21 1.11
CA ALA A 43 1.62 3.53 -0.19
C ALA A 43 1.53 2.29 -1.07
N VAL A 44 0.39 2.10 -1.74
CA VAL A 44 0.14 0.99 -2.67
C VAL A 44 -0.14 1.57 -4.05
N HIS A 45 0.81 1.39 -4.96
CA HIS A 45 0.71 1.77 -6.36
C HIS A 45 0.12 0.60 -7.15
N ASP A 46 -1.18 0.70 -7.41
CA ASP A 46 -1.97 -0.33 -8.07
C ASP A 46 -2.56 0.21 -9.36
N ASN A 47 -1.93 -0.13 -10.49
CA ASN A 47 -2.31 0.40 -11.80
C ASN A 47 -3.57 -0.26 -12.39
N THR A 48 -4.18 -1.23 -11.69
CA THR A 48 -5.51 -1.75 -12.05
C THR A 48 -6.65 -0.88 -11.53
N ARG A 49 -6.35 0.14 -10.70
CA ARG A 49 -7.32 1.11 -10.22
C ARG A 49 -7.33 2.36 -11.07
N THR A 50 -8.51 2.88 -11.33
CA THR A 50 -8.68 4.18 -11.99
C THR A 50 -8.48 5.29 -10.97
N TYR A 51 -7.52 6.18 -11.24
CA TYR A 51 -7.31 7.41 -10.49
C TYR A 51 -7.75 8.60 -11.34
N GLN A 52 -8.34 9.60 -10.69
CA GLN A 52 -8.62 10.88 -11.35
C GLN A 52 -7.32 11.67 -11.57
N PRO A 53 -7.24 12.57 -12.57
CA PRO A 53 -6.02 13.30 -12.89
C PRO A 53 -5.40 14.11 -11.73
N TRP A 54 -6.22 14.51 -10.75
CA TRP A 54 -5.78 15.26 -9.57
C TRP A 54 -5.40 14.38 -8.38
N GLN A 55 -5.58 13.06 -8.48
CA GLN A 55 -5.24 12.12 -7.42
C GLN A 55 -3.81 11.62 -7.60
N LYS A 56 -3.17 11.28 -6.49
CA LYS A 56 -1.95 10.47 -6.53
C LYS A 56 -2.30 9.07 -7.06
N PRO A 57 -1.48 8.46 -7.93
CA PRO A 57 -1.74 7.14 -8.53
C PRO A 57 -1.40 6.00 -7.56
N TYR A 58 -1.78 6.18 -6.30
CA TYR A 58 -1.65 5.24 -5.21
C TYR A 58 -2.64 5.60 -4.11
N PHE A 59 -2.99 4.62 -3.30
CA PHE A 59 -3.69 4.82 -2.04
C PHE A 59 -2.77 4.44 -0.89
N VAL A 60 -3.13 4.83 0.32
CA VAL A 60 -2.36 4.51 1.53
C VAL A 60 -3.13 3.55 2.43
N LEU A 61 -2.37 2.71 3.11
CA LEU A 61 -2.86 1.78 4.13
C LEU A 61 -2.22 2.11 5.47
N ALA A 62 -3.05 2.18 6.51
CA ALA A 62 -2.65 2.45 7.88
C ALA A 62 -2.27 1.16 8.63
N PRO A 63 -1.55 1.26 9.76
CA PRO A 63 -1.27 0.09 10.61
C PRO A 63 -2.55 -0.68 11.00
N GLY A 64 -2.56 -1.98 10.76
CA GLY A 64 -3.70 -2.88 10.98
C GLY A 64 -4.58 -3.10 9.74
N ASP A 65 -4.43 -2.29 8.68
CA ASP A 65 -5.03 -2.59 7.37
C ASP A 65 -4.36 -3.81 6.76
N ALA A 66 -5.16 -4.64 6.08
CA ALA A 66 -4.65 -5.75 5.29
C ALA A 66 -5.14 -5.70 3.85
N TYR A 67 -4.28 -6.14 2.94
CA TYR A 67 -4.48 -6.08 1.50
C TYR A 67 -4.16 -7.42 0.84
N ASP A 68 -5.01 -7.85 -0.08
CA ASP A 68 -4.80 -9.00 -0.95
C ASP A 68 -4.17 -8.51 -2.25
N MET A 69 -2.90 -8.88 -2.45
CA MET A 69 -2.07 -8.49 -3.58
C MET A 69 -2.52 -9.13 -4.89
N LYS A 70 -3.12 -10.32 -4.83
CA LYS A 70 -3.59 -11.06 -6.00
C LYS A 70 -4.95 -10.54 -6.46
N ALA A 71 -5.89 -10.36 -5.52
CA ALA A 71 -7.21 -9.82 -5.80
C ALA A 71 -7.25 -8.28 -5.90
N ARG A 72 -6.11 -7.62 -5.61
CA ARG A 72 -5.92 -6.16 -5.68
C ARG A 72 -6.91 -5.35 -4.81
N ARG A 73 -7.25 -5.86 -3.63
CA ARG A 73 -8.29 -5.27 -2.75
C ARG A 73 -7.89 -5.26 -1.28
N ILE A 74 -8.42 -4.27 -0.57
CA ILE A 74 -8.33 -4.21 0.88
C ILE A 74 -9.22 -5.32 1.45
N VAL A 75 -8.67 -6.15 2.33
CA VAL A 75 -9.40 -7.26 2.98
C VAL A 75 -9.85 -6.92 4.39
N LYS A 76 -9.13 -6.01 5.05
CA LYS A 76 -9.44 -5.52 6.40
C LYS A 76 -9.01 -4.06 6.49
N LEU A 77 -9.89 -3.24 7.06
CA LEU A 77 -9.52 -1.94 7.56
C LEU A 77 -9.13 -2.12 9.04
N GLY A 78 -7.96 -1.62 9.42
CA GLY A 78 -7.57 -1.48 10.80
C GLY A 78 -8.55 -0.55 11.51
N ASP A 79 -8.77 -0.78 12.79
CA ASP A 79 -9.63 0.06 13.63
C ASP A 79 -8.99 1.41 13.99
N GLY A 80 -7.77 1.69 13.48
CA GLY A 80 -6.98 2.86 13.84
C GLY A 80 -6.45 2.84 15.28
N THR A 81 -6.67 1.75 16.02
CA THR A 81 -6.33 1.62 17.45
C THR A 81 -5.23 0.59 17.72
N THR A 82 -4.65 -0.03 16.67
CA THR A 82 -3.57 -1.02 16.77
C THR A 82 -2.54 -0.58 17.82
N PRO A 83 -2.45 -1.25 18.99
CA PRO A 83 -1.60 -0.80 20.06
C PRO A 83 -0.15 -0.84 19.60
N ARG A 84 0.61 0.23 19.90
CA ARG A 84 2.07 0.23 19.80
C ARG A 84 2.57 -0.89 20.73
N ARG A 85 2.86 -2.07 20.19
CA ARG A 85 3.62 -3.10 20.89
C ARG A 85 5.10 -2.77 20.85
#